data_AF-A0A6J2R9Z5-F1
#
_entry.id   AF-A0A6J2R9Z5-F1
#
_cell.length_a   1.000
_cell.length_b   1.000
_cell.length_c   1.000
_cell.angle_alpha   90.00
_cell.angle_beta   90.00
_cell.angle_gamma   90.00
#
_symmetry.space_group_name_H-M   'P 1'
#
loop_
_entity.id
_entity.type
_entity.pdbx_description
1 polymer ?
#
loop_
_entity_poly.entity_id
_entity_poly.type
_entity_poly.pdbx_seq_one_letter_code
_entity_poly.pdbx_strand_id
1 'polypeptide(L)'
;MNSVADWVVQNRDKIEKGVEIMGQAAEVLAATVGQLHPILEAVFMASSEILSNPDSKEARYLTEQFELVNRQLEGVQDEIDKIALELQKTSMNKQNFDREAQMLSQYEKFQDFVNAKPKFKEKKMEKFLSHYENTDADLNLDALYNAVIGESTSGDPILETVVTTEQRSRRAVEDFCARLKKLFVVGIIAVMGYSALKKGVVGEEMVKKWQGRMEDVETKMKAAVDDCTENFADQAKLDMELQLQKNPGTVNQDFTKSLLDSLVKKYDWVNWSIRAFNNSERIFFFNWLAGKKCHGSGGTNWFDILTNSEIKVVVSFCVDPKPINKIQIQEQIESQKMTGNMMAVAQALNKSFPNCLVHAVSHYKEVVQSNNFHEDCYYYGKQKRAYMCIHSE
;
A
#
# COMPACT_ATOMS: atom_id res chain seq x y z
N MET A 1 -36.75 -18.04 -8.89
CA MET A 1 -35.55 -18.51 -8.16
C MET A 1 -34.79 -19.40 -9.13
N ASN A 2 -33.61 -18.97 -9.58
CA ASN A 2 -32.70 -19.88 -10.29
C ASN A 2 -32.29 -20.98 -9.31
N SER A 3 -32.19 -22.23 -9.75
CA SER A 3 -31.77 -23.32 -8.86
C SER A 3 -30.35 -23.05 -8.35
N VAL A 4 -29.98 -23.57 -7.18
CA VAL A 4 -28.60 -23.46 -6.66
C VAL A 4 -27.59 -23.95 -7.70
N ALA A 5 -27.96 -24.99 -8.47
CA ALA A 5 -27.19 -25.50 -9.59
C ALA A 5 -26.97 -24.45 -10.71
N ASP A 6 -28.01 -23.72 -11.11
CA ASP A 6 -27.89 -22.66 -12.14
C ASP A 6 -26.99 -21.51 -11.66
N TRP A 7 -27.10 -21.13 -10.39
CA TRP A 7 -26.25 -20.09 -9.81
C TRP A 7 -24.78 -20.50 -9.75
N VAL A 8 -24.49 -21.76 -9.37
CA VAL A 8 -23.14 -22.31 -9.34
C VAL A 8 -22.50 -22.28 -10.72
N VAL A 9 -23.22 -22.74 -11.75
CA VAL A 9 -22.70 -22.74 -13.13
C VAL A 9 -22.40 -21.32 -13.62
N GLN A 10 -23.24 -20.34 -13.28
CA GLN A 10 -23.08 -18.95 -13.72
C GLN A 10 -21.97 -18.20 -12.98
N ASN A 11 -21.61 -18.62 -11.76
CA ASN A 11 -20.71 -17.86 -10.90
C ASN A 11 -19.40 -18.59 -10.56
N ARG A 12 -19.20 -19.82 -11.03
CA ARG A 12 -17.96 -20.60 -10.80
C ARG A 12 -16.68 -19.81 -11.03
N ASP A 13 -16.49 -19.26 -12.23
CA ASP A 13 -15.26 -18.53 -12.59
C ASP A 13 -15.06 -17.29 -11.69
N LYS A 14 -16.16 -16.66 -11.27
CA LYS A 14 -16.13 -15.49 -10.38
C LYS A 14 -15.76 -15.87 -8.95
N ILE A 15 -16.22 -17.04 -8.48
CA ILE A 15 -15.86 -17.58 -7.17
C ILE A 15 -14.38 -17.96 -7.16
N GLU A 16 -13.90 -18.67 -8.18
CA GLU A 16 -12.48 -19.05 -8.32
C GLU A 16 -11.59 -17.80 -8.32
N LYS A 17 -11.97 -16.77 -9.09
CA LYS A 17 -11.27 -15.47 -9.10
C LYS A 17 -11.32 -14.77 -7.74
N GLY A 18 -12.46 -14.80 -7.07
CA GLY A 18 -12.59 -14.21 -5.72
C GLY A 18 -11.66 -14.89 -4.71
N VAL A 19 -11.60 -16.23 -4.72
CA VAL A 19 -10.70 -17.01 -3.86
C VAL A 19 -9.24 -16.63 -4.16
N GLU A 20 -8.87 -16.49 -5.43
CA GLU A 20 -7.54 -16.04 -5.82
C GLU A 20 -7.21 -14.67 -5.23
N ILE A 21 -8.12 -13.70 -5.36
CA ILE A 21 -7.96 -12.34 -4.83
C ILE A 21 -7.79 -12.32 -3.30
N MET A 22 -8.46 -13.22 -2.58
CA MET A 22 -8.28 -13.36 -1.14
C MET A 22 -6.87 -13.84 -0.77
N GLY A 23 -6.25 -14.63 -1.66
CA GLY A 23 -4.87 -15.08 -1.53
C GLY A 23 -3.81 -14.14 -2.11
N GLN A 24 -4.22 -13.12 -2.87
CA GLN A 24 -3.28 -12.16 -3.45
C GLN A 24 -2.70 -11.24 -2.38
N ALA A 25 -1.43 -10.88 -2.57
CA ALA A 25 -0.77 -9.86 -1.77
C ALA A 25 -1.47 -8.50 -1.94
N ALA A 26 -1.21 -7.60 -1.00
CA ALA A 26 -1.90 -6.33 -0.88
C ALA A 26 -1.69 -5.32 -2.04
N GLU A 27 -0.81 -5.62 -3.00
CA GLU A 27 -0.46 -4.75 -4.13
C GLU A 27 -1.63 -4.48 -5.11
N VAL A 28 -2.69 -5.29 -5.08
CA VAL A 28 -3.75 -5.28 -6.10
C VAL A 28 -5.03 -4.58 -5.65
N LEU A 29 -5.02 -3.89 -4.49
CA LEU A 29 -6.25 -3.36 -3.86
C LEU A 29 -7.17 -2.59 -4.80
N ALA A 30 -6.62 -1.73 -5.67
CA ALA A 30 -7.39 -0.95 -6.63
C ALA A 30 -8.19 -1.80 -7.63
N ALA A 31 -7.69 -2.98 -8.02
CA ALA A 31 -8.37 -3.86 -8.95
C ALA A 31 -9.34 -4.83 -8.25
N THR A 32 -9.43 -4.82 -6.92
CA THR A 32 -10.18 -5.82 -6.13
C THR A 32 -11.53 -5.34 -5.60
N VAL A 33 -11.85 -4.04 -5.73
CA VAL A 33 -13.11 -3.46 -5.25
C VAL A 33 -14.31 -4.19 -5.86
N GLY A 34 -15.21 -4.70 -5.00
CA GLY A 34 -16.41 -5.45 -5.38
C GLY A 34 -16.15 -6.89 -5.86
N GLN A 35 -14.89 -7.30 -6.02
CA GLN A 35 -14.57 -8.63 -6.56
C GLN A 35 -14.75 -9.76 -5.55
N LEU A 36 -14.99 -9.45 -4.27
CA LEU A 36 -15.35 -10.42 -3.24
C LEU A 36 -16.85 -10.77 -3.21
N HIS A 37 -17.72 -10.03 -3.91
CA HIS A 37 -19.17 -10.29 -3.93
C HIS A 37 -19.53 -11.76 -4.25
N PRO A 38 -18.93 -12.42 -5.27
CA PRO A 38 -19.24 -13.81 -5.59
C PRO A 38 -18.89 -14.80 -4.47
N ILE A 39 -17.83 -14.53 -3.70
CA ILE A 39 -17.45 -15.36 -2.54
C ILE A 39 -18.49 -15.20 -1.43
N LEU A 40 -18.87 -13.96 -1.12
CA LEU A 40 -19.87 -13.69 -0.09
C LEU A 40 -21.22 -14.34 -0.46
N GLU A 41 -21.59 -14.32 -1.74
CA GLU A 41 -22.76 -15.06 -2.24
C GLU A 41 -22.58 -16.58 -2.16
N ALA A 42 -21.39 -17.12 -2.44
CA ALA A 42 -21.14 -18.56 -2.31
C ALA A 42 -21.28 -19.01 -0.85
N VAL A 43 -20.73 -18.26 0.11
CA VAL A 43 -20.87 -18.51 1.55
C VAL A 43 -22.35 -18.49 1.96
N PHE A 44 -23.11 -17.53 1.43
CA PHE A 44 -24.56 -17.42 1.65
C PHE A 44 -25.31 -18.67 1.14
N MET A 45 -25.09 -19.03 -0.12
CA MET A 45 -25.74 -20.19 -0.75
C MET A 45 -25.38 -21.48 -0.02
N ALA A 46 -24.10 -21.64 0.39
CA ALA A 46 -23.63 -22.78 1.15
C ALA A 46 -24.36 -22.90 2.50
N SER A 47 -24.44 -21.79 3.23
CA SER A 47 -25.05 -21.75 4.57
C SER A 47 -26.54 -22.13 4.54
N SER A 48 -27.25 -21.72 3.49
CA SER A 48 -28.66 -22.08 3.29
C SER A 48 -28.85 -23.55 2.86
N GLU A 49 -28.00 -24.05 1.96
CA GLU A 49 -28.13 -25.39 1.37
C GLU A 49 -27.64 -26.50 2.33
N ILE A 50 -26.54 -26.28 3.06
CA ILE A 50 -25.99 -27.22 4.06
C ILE A 50 -27.02 -27.53 5.16
N LEU A 51 -27.87 -26.57 5.51
CA LEU A 51 -28.93 -26.73 6.50
C LEU A 51 -30.14 -27.49 5.98
N SER A 52 -30.44 -27.34 4.69
CA SER A 52 -31.68 -27.83 4.09
C SER A 52 -31.51 -29.20 3.43
N ASN A 53 -30.35 -29.45 2.80
CA ASN A 53 -30.05 -30.68 2.07
C ASN A 53 -28.53 -30.96 1.99
N PRO A 54 -27.90 -31.40 3.10
CA PRO A 54 -26.44 -31.52 3.21
C PRO A 54 -25.79 -32.55 2.25
N ASP A 55 -26.57 -33.46 1.66
CA ASP A 55 -26.08 -34.50 0.76
C ASP A 55 -26.23 -34.15 -0.74
N SER A 56 -26.77 -32.97 -1.06
CA SER A 56 -26.90 -32.52 -2.45
C SER A 56 -25.54 -32.31 -3.12
N LYS A 57 -25.48 -32.42 -4.46
CA LYS A 57 -24.23 -32.18 -5.21
C LYS A 57 -23.80 -30.72 -5.08
N GLU A 58 -24.79 -29.84 -5.00
CA GLU A 58 -24.68 -28.40 -4.85
C GLU A 58 -24.12 -28.05 -3.46
N ALA A 59 -24.62 -28.68 -2.37
CA ALA A 59 -24.08 -28.52 -1.03
C ALA A 59 -22.60 -28.93 -0.95
N ARG A 60 -22.23 -30.03 -1.60
CA ARG A 60 -20.82 -30.50 -1.65
C ARG A 60 -19.91 -29.53 -2.37
N TYR A 61 -20.30 -29.07 -3.57
CA TYR A 61 -19.52 -28.08 -4.31
C TYR A 61 -19.34 -26.78 -3.50
N LEU A 62 -20.41 -26.26 -2.92
CA LEU A 62 -20.36 -25.04 -2.11
C LEU A 62 -19.50 -25.22 -0.85
N THR A 63 -19.49 -26.41 -0.26
CA THR A 63 -18.58 -26.78 0.83
C THR A 63 -17.12 -26.79 0.37
N GLU A 64 -16.81 -27.35 -0.81
CA GLU A 64 -15.46 -27.33 -1.39
C GLU A 64 -14.97 -25.89 -1.67
N GLN A 65 -15.85 -25.00 -2.15
CA GLN A 65 -15.53 -23.58 -2.31
C GLN A 65 -15.30 -22.89 -0.97
N PHE A 66 -16.09 -23.23 0.05
CA PHE A 66 -15.88 -22.74 1.40
C PHE A 66 -14.55 -23.23 1.99
N GLU A 67 -14.14 -24.48 1.70
CA GLU A 67 -12.82 -24.99 2.07
C GLU A 67 -11.67 -24.27 1.34
N LEU A 68 -11.86 -23.86 0.09
CA LEU A 68 -10.92 -23.01 -0.64
C LEU A 68 -10.75 -21.64 0.03
N VAL A 69 -11.85 -21.01 0.42
CA VAL A 69 -11.85 -19.75 1.20
C VAL A 69 -11.15 -19.95 2.53
N ASN A 70 -11.49 -21.01 3.28
CA ASN A 70 -10.85 -21.33 4.56
C ASN A 70 -9.34 -21.50 4.43
N ARG A 71 -8.86 -22.12 3.34
CA ARG A 71 -7.42 -22.26 3.06
C ARG A 71 -6.73 -20.91 2.85
N GLN A 72 -7.37 -19.96 2.18
CA GLN A 72 -6.83 -18.59 2.04
C GLN A 72 -6.86 -17.81 3.36
N LEU A 73 -7.70 -18.26 4.31
CA LEU A 73 -7.79 -17.76 5.67
C LEU A 73 -6.96 -18.59 6.67
N GLU A 74 -6.16 -19.56 6.22
CA GLU A 74 -5.19 -20.23 7.09
C GLU A 74 -4.11 -19.23 7.53
N GLY A 75 -3.72 -19.28 8.80
CA GLY A 75 -2.77 -18.31 9.37
C GLY A 75 -3.38 -16.90 9.57
N VAL A 76 -4.68 -16.71 9.35
CA VAL A 76 -5.35 -15.42 9.58
C VAL A 76 -5.20 -14.96 11.03
N GLN A 77 -5.10 -15.88 11.98
CA GLN A 77 -4.82 -15.57 13.38
C GLN A 77 -3.46 -14.88 13.55
N ASP A 78 -2.39 -15.44 12.99
CA ASP A 78 -1.04 -14.83 13.03
C ASP A 78 -1.02 -13.48 12.29
N GLU A 79 -1.82 -13.36 11.24
CA GLU A 79 -1.93 -12.12 10.48
C GLU A 79 -2.69 -11.02 11.23
N ILE A 80 -3.78 -11.38 11.90
CA ILE A 80 -4.58 -10.47 12.72
C ILE A 80 -3.87 -10.13 14.02
N ASP A 81 -3.07 -11.02 14.61
CA ASP A 81 -2.22 -10.68 15.75
C ASP A 81 -1.29 -9.50 15.41
N LYS A 82 -0.86 -9.37 14.14
CA LYS A 82 -0.13 -8.17 13.68
C LYS A 82 -1.04 -6.95 13.50
N ILE A 83 -2.30 -7.10 13.05
CA ILE A 83 -3.27 -5.99 13.05
C ILE A 83 -3.44 -5.47 14.48
N ALA A 84 -3.70 -6.37 15.41
CA ALA A 84 -3.83 -6.11 16.83
C ALA A 84 -2.61 -5.35 17.39
N LEU A 85 -1.38 -5.77 17.02
CA LEU A 85 -0.16 -5.07 17.38
C LEU A 85 -0.09 -3.67 16.76
N GLU A 86 -0.45 -3.49 15.50
CA GLU A 86 -0.49 -2.16 14.87
C GLU A 86 -1.55 -1.25 15.51
N LEU A 87 -2.75 -1.77 15.80
CA LEU A 87 -3.77 -1.04 16.55
C LEU A 87 -3.31 -0.68 17.96
N GLN A 88 -2.57 -1.57 18.63
CA GLN A 88 -2.01 -1.29 19.95
C GLN A 88 -0.94 -0.19 19.91
N LYS A 89 -0.05 -0.20 18.91
CA LYS A 89 1.02 0.81 18.75
C LYS A 89 0.47 2.20 18.47
N THR A 90 -0.62 2.29 17.74
CA THR A 90 -1.22 3.54 17.26
C THR A 90 -2.12 4.22 18.30
N SER A 91 -2.17 3.71 19.53
CA SER A 91 -3.11 4.13 20.60
C SER A 91 -4.59 3.96 20.22
N MET A 92 -4.87 3.19 19.16
CA MET A 92 -6.23 2.87 18.78
C MET A 92 -6.88 2.10 19.93
N ASN A 93 -8.10 2.53 20.23
CA ASN A 93 -8.83 2.18 21.45
C ASN A 93 -8.76 0.67 21.72
N LYS A 94 -8.45 0.25 22.96
CA LYS A 94 -8.42 -1.17 23.39
C LYS A 94 -9.65 -1.97 22.93
N GLN A 95 -10.77 -1.27 22.79
CA GLN A 95 -12.02 -1.80 22.26
C GLN A 95 -11.89 -2.40 20.85
N ASN A 96 -11.07 -1.85 19.95
CA ASN A 96 -10.88 -2.44 18.62
C ASN A 96 -10.16 -3.78 18.72
N PHE A 97 -9.07 -3.85 19.50
CA PHE A 97 -8.36 -5.11 19.75
C PHE A 97 -9.29 -6.20 20.32
N ASP A 98 -10.12 -5.86 21.32
CA ASP A 98 -11.06 -6.81 21.93
C ASP A 98 -12.10 -7.30 20.90
N ARG A 99 -12.56 -6.43 19.99
CA ARG A 99 -13.51 -6.76 18.90
C ARG A 99 -12.91 -7.74 17.90
N GLU A 100 -11.67 -7.53 17.46
CA GLU A 100 -11.00 -8.41 16.49
C GLU A 100 -10.83 -9.83 17.04
N ALA A 101 -10.37 -9.93 18.29
CA ALA A 101 -10.22 -11.21 18.99
C ALA A 101 -11.57 -11.95 19.13
N GLN A 102 -12.64 -11.21 19.43
CA GLN A 102 -13.99 -11.77 19.48
C GLN A 102 -14.44 -12.29 18.10
N MET A 103 -14.30 -11.51 17.02
CA MET A 103 -14.66 -11.93 15.65
C MET A 103 -13.90 -13.19 15.23
N LEU A 104 -12.61 -13.27 15.54
CA LEU A 104 -11.80 -14.45 15.29
C LEU A 104 -12.29 -15.67 16.04
N SER A 105 -12.58 -15.51 17.34
CA SER A 105 -13.08 -16.61 18.15
C SER A 105 -14.44 -17.12 17.67
N GLN A 106 -15.31 -16.22 17.18
CA GLN A 106 -16.60 -16.59 16.57
C GLN A 106 -16.38 -17.45 15.33
N TYR A 107 -15.48 -17.03 14.44
CA TYR A 107 -15.14 -17.76 13.22
C TYR A 107 -14.48 -19.10 13.52
N GLU A 108 -13.57 -19.17 14.50
CA GLU A 108 -12.96 -20.42 14.95
C GLU A 108 -14.03 -21.43 15.38
N LYS A 109 -15.03 -21.00 16.18
CA LYS A 109 -16.14 -21.88 16.58
C LYS A 109 -17.03 -22.29 15.41
N PHE A 110 -17.19 -21.42 14.41
CA PHE A 110 -17.90 -21.77 13.18
C PHE A 110 -17.16 -22.87 12.40
N GLN A 111 -15.84 -22.74 12.21
CA GLN A 111 -15.03 -23.76 11.55
C GLN A 111 -15.06 -25.09 12.32
N ASP A 112 -15.01 -25.02 13.65
CA ASP A 112 -15.14 -26.15 14.57
C ASP A 112 -16.44 -26.94 14.34
N PHE A 113 -17.52 -26.24 13.97
CA PHE A 113 -18.81 -26.81 13.62
C PHE A 113 -18.82 -27.37 12.19
N VAL A 114 -18.39 -26.59 11.20
CA VAL A 114 -18.40 -27.01 9.79
C VAL A 114 -17.58 -28.28 9.58
N ASN A 115 -16.42 -28.37 10.23
CA ASN A 115 -15.48 -29.49 10.12
C ASN A 115 -15.78 -30.66 11.08
N ALA A 116 -16.86 -30.58 11.87
CA ALA A 116 -17.19 -31.61 12.85
C ALA A 116 -17.67 -32.91 12.18
N LYS A 117 -17.22 -34.06 12.70
CA LYS A 117 -17.80 -35.37 12.35
C LYS A 117 -19.31 -35.38 12.67
N PRO A 118 -20.15 -36.11 11.92
CA PRO A 118 -21.61 -36.09 12.10
C PRO A 118 -22.09 -36.24 13.56
N LYS A 119 -21.49 -37.17 14.30
CA LYS A 119 -21.81 -37.43 15.72
C LYS A 119 -21.52 -36.28 16.70
N PHE A 120 -20.76 -35.27 16.28
CA PHE A 120 -20.42 -34.10 17.10
C PHE A 120 -21.00 -32.79 16.55
N LYS A 121 -21.66 -32.84 15.38
CA LYS A 121 -22.05 -31.65 14.62
C LYS A 121 -23.06 -30.79 15.37
N GLU A 122 -24.09 -31.41 15.97
CA GLU A 122 -25.10 -30.72 16.78
C GLU A 122 -24.48 -30.02 18.00
N LYS A 123 -23.66 -30.73 18.79
CA LYS A 123 -22.99 -30.15 19.96
C LYS A 123 -22.05 -28.99 19.60
N LYS A 124 -21.35 -29.08 18.46
CA LYS A 124 -20.47 -28.00 17.98
C LYS A 124 -21.26 -26.81 17.44
N MET A 125 -22.39 -27.06 16.77
CA MET A 125 -23.34 -26.03 16.34
C MET A 125 -23.87 -25.22 17.52
N GLU A 126 -24.36 -25.88 18.58
CA GLU A 126 -24.84 -25.20 19.79
C GLU A 126 -23.75 -24.33 20.44
N LYS A 127 -22.52 -24.84 20.49
CA LYS A 127 -21.37 -24.09 21.00
C LYS A 127 -21.09 -22.84 20.17
N PHE A 128 -21.11 -22.95 18.84
CA PHE A 128 -20.95 -21.79 17.95
C PHE A 128 -22.04 -20.75 18.20
N LEU A 129 -23.31 -21.16 18.18
CA LEU A 129 -24.45 -20.26 18.40
C LEU A 129 -24.34 -19.53 19.74
N SER A 130 -24.10 -20.27 20.82
CA SER A 130 -23.96 -19.69 22.15
C SER A 130 -22.74 -18.78 22.26
N HIS A 131 -21.61 -19.16 21.67
CA HIS A 131 -20.39 -18.34 21.69
C HIS A 131 -20.60 -17.03 20.92
N TYR A 132 -21.25 -17.08 19.76
CA TYR A 132 -21.56 -15.90 18.95
C TYR A 132 -22.44 -14.90 19.69
N GLU A 133 -23.53 -15.38 20.31
CA GLU A 133 -24.43 -14.55 21.12
C GLU A 133 -23.73 -13.92 22.35
N ASN A 134 -22.75 -14.60 22.93
CA ASN A 134 -22.01 -14.15 24.12
C ASN A 134 -20.77 -13.31 23.82
N THR A 135 -20.43 -13.09 22.55
CA THR A 135 -19.26 -12.31 22.11
C THR A 135 -19.68 -11.15 21.23
N ASP A 136 -20.71 -10.42 21.65
CA ASP A 136 -21.23 -9.20 21.00
C ASP A 136 -21.77 -9.40 19.56
N ALA A 137 -21.99 -10.65 19.13
CA ALA A 137 -22.65 -10.99 17.87
C ALA A 137 -22.09 -10.20 16.66
N ASP A 138 -22.96 -9.50 15.92
CA ASP A 138 -22.61 -8.69 14.74
C ASP A 138 -22.15 -7.26 15.08
N LEU A 139 -22.25 -6.83 16.36
CA LEU A 139 -21.85 -5.50 16.79
C LEU A 139 -20.36 -5.24 16.56
N ASN A 140 -19.52 -6.27 16.69
CA ASN A 140 -18.08 -6.15 16.45
C ASN A 140 -17.76 -5.82 15.00
N LEU A 141 -18.43 -6.48 14.07
CA LEU A 141 -18.25 -6.26 12.64
C LEU A 141 -18.85 -4.92 12.20
N ASP A 142 -20.01 -4.53 12.75
CA ASP A 142 -20.62 -3.21 12.53
C ASP A 142 -19.70 -2.09 13.04
N ALA A 143 -19.09 -2.25 14.22
CA ALA A 143 -18.15 -1.29 14.78
C ALA A 143 -16.86 -1.18 13.95
N LEU A 144 -16.32 -2.30 13.49
CA LEU A 144 -15.15 -2.32 12.61
C LEU A 144 -15.43 -1.60 11.29
N TYR A 145 -16.58 -1.87 10.67
CA TYR A 145 -17.04 -1.15 9.48
C TYR A 145 -17.06 0.36 9.72
N ASN A 146 -17.73 0.82 10.78
CA ASN A 146 -17.83 2.25 11.10
C ASN A 146 -16.45 2.89 11.35
N ALA A 147 -15.52 2.18 11.98
CA ALA A 147 -14.15 2.66 12.19
C ALA A 147 -13.37 2.83 10.87
N VAL A 148 -13.63 1.97 9.88
CA VAL A 148 -13.01 2.04 8.54
C VAL A 148 -13.57 3.18 7.71
N ILE A 149 -14.89 3.35 7.69
CA ILE A 149 -15.51 4.41 6.89
C ILE A 149 -15.39 5.80 7.52
N GLY A 150 -14.98 5.87 8.80
CA GLY A 150 -14.78 7.12 9.54
C GLY A 150 -16.04 7.63 10.24
N GLU A 151 -17.01 6.75 10.50
CA GLU A 151 -18.28 7.08 11.18
C GLU A 151 -18.28 6.65 12.66
N SER A 152 -17.15 6.18 13.20
CA SER A 152 -17.04 5.84 14.61
C SER A 152 -17.24 7.07 15.49
N THR A 153 -18.14 6.97 16.48
CA THR A 153 -18.43 8.04 17.45
C THR A 153 -17.26 8.33 18.42
N SER A 154 -16.19 7.54 18.37
CA SER A 154 -14.98 7.71 19.18
C SER A 154 -13.74 7.20 18.43
N GLY A 155 -12.71 8.04 18.36
CA GLY A 155 -11.42 7.73 17.73
C GLY A 155 -11.28 8.25 16.30
N ASP A 156 -10.03 8.38 15.87
CA ASP A 156 -9.68 8.75 14.51
C ASP A 156 -9.96 7.59 13.54
N PRO A 157 -10.24 7.87 12.24
CA PRO A 157 -10.42 6.82 11.24
C PRO A 157 -9.21 5.88 11.19
N ILE A 158 -9.46 4.57 11.25
CA ILE A 158 -8.41 3.52 11.34
C ILE A 158 -7.38 3.63 10.21
N LEU A 159 -7.85 3.86 8.97
CA LEU A 159 -6.98 3.94 7.80
C LEU A 159 -6.13 5.20 7.79
N GLU A 160 -6.69 6.35 8.19
CA GLU A 160 -5.94 7.63 8.29
C GLU A 160 -4.85 7.53 9.36
N THR A 161 -5.19 6.90 10.49
CA THR A 161 -4.25 6.64 11.58
C THR A 161 -3.08 5.79 11.10
N VAL A 162 -3.35 4.66 10.45
CA VAL A 162 -2.31 3.75 9.93
C VAL A 162 -1.45 4.43 8.87
N VAL A 163 -2.05 5.17 7.93
CA VAL A 163 -1.30 5.95 6.92
C VAL A 163 -0.33 6.92 7.60
N THR A 164 -0.77 7.61 8.64
CA THR A 164 0.05 8.57 9.38
C THR A 164 1.18 7.88 10.16
N THR A 165 0.87 6.81 10.90
CA THR A 165 1.82 6.14 11.78
C THR A 165 2.88 5.37 11.00
N GLU A 166 2.49 4.77 9.87
CA GLU A 166 3.40 4.13 8.92
C GLU A 166 4.11 5.15 8.01
N GLN A 167 3.92 6.45 8.26
CA GLN A 167 4.56 7.54 7.52
C GLN A 167 4.37 7.37 6.00
N ARG A 168 3.14 7.05 5.58
CA ARG A 168 2.77 6.81 4.17
C ARG A 168 3.61 5.75 3.47
N SER A 169 4.07 4.73 4.20
CA SER A 169 4.66 3.54 3.61
C SER A 169 3.58 2.75 2.87
N ARG A 170 3.54 2.85 1.53
CA ARG A 170 2.56 2.14 0.69
C ARG A 170 2.48 0.66 1.06
N ARG A 171 3.64 0.00 1.17
CA ARG A 171 3.77 -1.42 1.52
C ARG A 171 3.13 -1.78 2.86
N ALA A 172 3.38 -0.96 3.89
CA ALA A 172 2.82 -1.22 5.22
C ALA A 172 1.30 -1.01 5.26
N VAL A 173 0.81 0.03 4.58
CA VAL A 173 -0.62 0.33 4.47
C VAL A 173 -1.35 -0.73 3.65
N GLU A 174 -0.77 -1.15 2.53
CA GLU A 174 -1.22 -2.28 1.72
C GLU A 174 -1.34 -3.54 2.61
N ASP A 175 -0.26 -3.94 3.29
CA ASP A 175 -0.25 -5.11 4.17
C ASP A 175 -1.33 -5.05 5.25
N PHE A 176 -1.53 -3.88 5.86
CA PHE A 176 -2.61 -3.67 6.82
C PHE A 176 -3.99 -3.88 6.20
N CYS A 177 -4.24 -3.29 5.02
CA CYS A 177 -5.51 -3.41 4.31
C CYS A 177 -5.83 -4.86 3.92
N ALA A 178 -4.83 -5.63 3.48
CA ALA A 178 -5.03 -7.05 3.15
C ALA A 178 -5.43 -7.88 4.39
N ARG A 179 -4.78 -7.66 5.53
CA ARG A 179 -5.14 -8.35 6.79
C ARG A 179 -6.54 -7.96 7.25
N LEU A 180 -6.86 -6.67 7.19
CA LEU A 180 -8.17 -6.14 7.55
C LEU A 180 -9.27 -6.70 6.64
N LYS A 181 -9.01 -6.86 5.34
CA LYS A 181 -9.93 -7.52 4.39
C LYS A 181 -10.24 -8.96 4.82
N LYS A 182 -9.23 -9.74 5.22
CA LYS A 182 -9.44 -11.11 5.76
C LYS A 182 -10.28 -11.09 7.04
N LEU A 183 -10.04 -10.12 7.93
CA LEU A 183 -10.82 -9.93 9.16
C LEU A 183 -12.32 -9.65 8.87
N PHE A 184 -12.63 -8.82 7.87
CA PHE A 184 -14.01 -8.63 7.42
C PHE A 184 -14.63 -9.93 6.91
N VAL A 185 -13.92 -10.69 6.09
CA VAL A 185 -14.41 -11.96 5.54
C VAL A 185 -14.74 -12.96 6.65
N VAL A 186 -13.86 -13.16 7.64
CA VAL A 186 -14.14 -14.09 8.77
C VAL A 186 -15.36 -13.64 9.58
N GLY A 187 -15.51 -12.34 9.82
CA GLY A 187 -16.67 -11.77 10.50
C GLY A 187 -17.97 -11.98 9.73
N ILE A 188 -17.95 -11.70 8.41
CA ILE A 188 -19.12 -11.88 7.54
C ILE A 188 -19.54 -13.35 7.50
N ILE A 189 -18.59 -14.28 7.36
CA ILE A 189 -18.86 -15.72 7.41
C ILE A 189 -19.54 -16.10 8.73
N ALA A 190 -19.03 -15.62 9.88
CA ALA A 190 -19.61 -15.92 11.18
C ALA A 190 -21.05 -15.39 11.31
N VAL A 191 -21.31 -14.14 10.89
CA VAL A 191 -22.66 -13.53 10.92
C VAL A 191 -23.65 -14.30 10.03
N MET A 192 -23.21 -14.68 8.83
CA MET A 192 -24.03 -15.45 7.88
C MET A 192 -24.32 -16.85 8.42
N GLY A 193 -23.28 -17.55 8.92
CA GLY A 193 -23.41 -18.88 9.52
C GLY A 193 -24.39 -18.88 10.70
N TYR A 194 -24.27 -17.90 11.60
CA TYR A 194 -25.21 -17.75 12.73
C TYR A 194 -26.64 -17.53 12.24
N SER A 195 -26.84 -16.61 11.29
CA SER A 195 -28.17 -16.29 10.77
C SER A 195 -28.82 -17.50 10.09
N ALA A 196 -28.06 -18.25 9.30
CA ALA A 196 -28.52 -19.47 8.67
C ALA A 196 -29.00 -20.48 9.72
N LEU A 197 -28.15 -20.80 10.70
CA LEU A 197 -28.40 -21.82 11.71
C LEU A 197 -29.53 -21.45 12.68
N LYS A 198 -29.63 -20.19 13.08
CA LYS A 198 -30.60 -19.73 14.08
C LYS A 198 -31.96 -19.35 13.48
N LYS A 199 -31.95 -18.71 12.30
CA LYS A 199 -33.17 -18.16 11.67
C LYS A 199 -33.69 -19.06 10.54
N GLY A 200 -32.96 -20.10 10.17
CA GLY A 200 -33.30 -21.01 9.07
C GLY A 200 -33.16 -20.40 7.67
N VAL A 201 -32.76 -19.12 7.59
CA VAL A 201 -32.55 -18.39 6.35
C VAL A 201 -31.52 -17.29 6.59
N VAL A 202 -30.63 -17.11 5.62
CA VAL A 202 -29.89 -15.85 5.51
C VAL A 202 -30.73 -14.97 4.57
N GLY A 203 -31.12 -13.77 5.00
CA GLY A 203 -31.95 -12.89 4.19
C GLY A 203 -31.15 -12.24 3.06
N GLU A 204 -31.74 -12.06 1.88
CA GLU A 204 -31.13 -11.34 0.74
C GLU A 204 -30.68 -9.91 1.15
N GLU A 205 -31.40 -9.29 2.09
CA GLU A 205 -31.03 -8.00 2.70
C GLU A 205 -29.66 -8.03 3.40
N MET A 206 -29.34 -9.13 4.11
CA MET A 206 -28.06 -9.28 4.80
C MET A 206 -26.90 -9.41 3.80
N VAL A 207 -27.13 -10.12 2.70
CA VAL A 207 -26.15 -10.25 1.61
C VAL A 207 -25.87 -8.87 1.01
N LYS A 208 -26.92 -8.15 0.62
CA LYS A 208 -26.79 -6.80 0.06
C LYS A 208 -26.11 -5.83 1.03
N LYS A 209 -26.45 -5.89 2.32
CA LYS A 209 -25.80 -5.10 3.38
C LYS A 209 -24.29 -5.33 3.36
N TRP A 210 -23.84 -6.59 3.46
CA TRP A 210 -22.41 -6.88 3.58
C TRP A 210 -21.63 -6.76 2.27
N GLN A 211 -22.27 -6.98 1.11
CA GLN A 211 -21.68 -6.69 -0.19
C GLN A 211 -21.38 -5.20 -0.35
N GLY A 212 -22.37 -4.33 -0.10
CA GLY A 212 -22.18 -2.89 -0.19
C GLY A 212 -21.15 -2.37 0.81
N ARG A 213 -21.22 -2.84 2.07
CA ARG A 213 -20.24 -2.44 3.09
C ARG A 213 -18.81 -2.90 2.78
N MET A 214 -18.65 -4.09 2.22
CA MET A 214 -17.32 -4.55 1.80
C MET A 214 -16.77 -3.68 0.66
N GLU A 215 -17.62 -3.26 -0.26
CA GLU A 215 -17.24 -2.34 -1.34
C GLU A 215 -16.82 -0.97 -0.81
N ASP A 216 -17.54 -0.42 0.18
CA ASP A 216 -17.15 0.83 0.87
C ASP A 216 -15.78 0.67 1.55
N VAL A 217 -15.57 -0.45 2.25
CA VAL A 217 -14.30 -0.78 2.92
C VAL A 217 -13.16 -0.86 1.92
N GLU A 218 -13.34 -1.59 0.81
CA GLU A 218 -12.32 -1.70 -0.24
C GLU A 218 -12.04 -0.34 -0.91
N THR A 219 -13.05 0.48 -1.09
CA THR A 219 -12.92 1.85 -1.61
C THR A 219 -12.09 2.73 -0.68
N LYS A 220 -12.33 2.64 0.63
CA LYS A 220 -11.56 3.38 1.64
C LYS A 220 -10.12 2.89 1.74
N MET A 221 -9.89 1.57 1.68
CA MET A 221 -8.55 0.98 1.63
C MET A 221 -7.77 1.48 0.40
N LYS A 222 -8.43 1.48 -0.77
CA LYS A 222 -7.83 2.02 -2.00
C LYS A 222 -7.42 3.48 -1.82
N ALA A 223 -8.31 4.32 -1.29
CA ALA A 223 -8.01 5.75 -1.07
C ALA A 223 -6.82 5.96 -0.12
N ALA A 224 -6.66 5.13 0.91
CA ALA A 224 -5.52 5.18 1.83
C ALA A 224 -4.18 4.83 1.15
N VAL A 225 -4.19 3.83 0.26
CA VAL A 225 -3.01 3.46 -0.54
C VAL A 225 -2.72 4.52 -1.60
N ASP A 226 -3.74 5.06 -2.26
CA ASP A 226 -3.61 6.15 -3.22
C ASP A 226 -2.97 7.39 -2.55
N ASP A 227 -3.38 7.78 -1.33
CA ASP A 227 -2.76 8.87 -0.56
C ASP A 227 -1.25 8.67 -0.37
N CYS A 228 -0.82 7.42 -0.09
CA CYS A 228 0.60 7.09 0.05
C CYS A 228 1.35 7.30 -1.26
N THR A 229 0.72 6.96 -2.40
CA THR A 229 1.34 7.09 -3.72
C THR A 229 1.26 8.49 -4.30
N GLU A 230 0.26 9.29 -3.97
CA GLU A 230 0.12 10.66 -4.46
C GLU A 230 1.02 11.62 -3.69
N ASN A 231 1.17 11.40 -2.38
CA ASN A 231 1.96 12.25 -1.49
C ASN A 231 3.37 11.70 -1.20
N PHE A 232 3.82 10.70 -1.98
CA PHE A 232 5.10 10.03 -1.72
C PHE A 232 6.30 10.99 -1.79
N ALA A 233 6.26 11.99 -2.68
CA ALA A 233 7.37 12.92 -2.87
C ALA A 233 7.57 13.83 -1.66
N ASP A 234 6.48 14.36 -1.09
CA ASP A 234 6.51 15.18 0.11
C ASP A 234 6.96 14.35 1.32
N GLN A 235 6.44 13.13 1.46
CA GLN A 235 6.88 12.22 2.51
C GLN A 235 8.36 11.83 2.35
N ALA A 236 8.83 11.52 1.14
CA ALA A 236 10.22 11.16 0.88
C ALA A 236 11.17 12.30 1.24
N LYS A 237 10.76 13.55 0.99
CA LYS A 237 11.51 14.73 1.44
C LYS A 237 11.61 14.78 2.96
N LEU A 238 10.49 14.63 3.68
CA LEU A 238 10.48 14.61 5.15
C LEU A 238 11.35 13.47 5.72
N ASP A 239 11.28 12.28 5.14
CA ASP A 239 12.08 11.13 5.54
C ASP A 239 13.58 11.40 5.38
N MET A 240 13.97 12.01 4.25
CA MET A 240 15.36 12.43 4.00
C MET A 240 15.80 13.54 4.96
N GLU A 241 14.95 14.51 5.26
CA GLU A 241 15.25 15.56 6.26
C GLU A 241 15.52 14.94 7.64
N LEU A 242 14.66 14.02 8.09
CA LEU A 242 14.82 13.32 9.36
C LEU A 242 16.07 12.43 9.39
N GLN A 243 16.37 11.71 8.30
CA GLN A 243 17.58 10.89 8.21
C GLN A 243 18.85 11.74 8.27
N LEU A 244 18.88 12.85 7.53
CA LEU A 244 20.02 13.77 7.48
C LEU A 244 20.21 14.57 8.78
N GLN A 245 19.13 14.86 9.52
CA GLN A 245 19.22 15.44 10.86
C GLN A 245 19.89 14.49 11.86
N LYS A 246 19.58 13.20 11.79
CA LYS A 246 20.15 12.17 12.68
C LYS A 246 21.60 11.86 12.34
N ASN A 247 21.93 11.80 11.06
CA ASN A 247 23.29 11.52 10.60
C ASN A 247 23.60 12.36 9.35
N PRO A 248 24.21 13.56 9.52
CA PRO A 248 24.54 14.42 8.41
C PRO A 248 25.63 13.84 7.49
N GLY A 249 26.40 12.86 7.97
CA GLY A 249 27.42 12.15 7.20
C GLY A 249 28.56 13.03 6.67
N THR A 250 29.40 12.43 5.82
CA THR A 250 30.42 13.11 5.01
C THR A 250 30.09 12.82 3.55
N VAL A 251 30.27 13.80 2.66
CA VAL A 251 30.02 13.63 1.21
C VAL A 251 30.97 12.58 0.63
N ASN A 252 30.50 11.35 0.51
CA ASN A 252 31.20 10.22 -0.10
C ASN A 252 30.19 9.23 -0.71
N GLN A 253 30.70 8.19 -1.40
CA GLN A 253 29.85 7.25 -2.12
C GLN A 253 28.91 6.50 -1.17
N ASP A 254 29.42 6.02 -0.03
CA ASP A 254 28.65 5.28 0.97
C ASP A 254 27.49 6.10 1.54
N PHE A 255 27.70 7.41 1.74
CA PHE A 255 26.67 8.33 2.16
C PHE A 255 25.54 8.42 1.13
N THR A 256 25.85 8.71 -0.14
CA THR A 256 24.80 8.80 -1.18
C THR A 256 24.10 7.46 -1.45
N LYS A 257 24.83 6.34 -1.32
CA LYS A 257 24.28 5.00 -1.45
C LYS A 257 23.35 4.66 -0.29
N SER A 258 23.71 4.99 0.95
CA SER A 258 22.84 4.77 2.11
C SER A 258 21.53 5.56 2.03
N LEU A 259 21.56 6.79 1.50
CA LEU A 259 20.35 7.56 1.23
C LEU A 259 19.50 6.89 0.14
N LEU A 260 20.14 6.41 -0.94
CA LEU A 260 19.46 5.71 -2.03
C LEU A 260 18.79 4.43 -1.54
N ASP A 261 19.51 3.59 -0.79
CA ASP A 261 19.01 2.33 -0.26
C ASP A 261 17.80 2.55 0.67
N SER A 262 17.80 3.65 1.44
CA SER A 262 16.67 4.06 2.29
C SER A 262 15.42 4.40 1.47
N LEU A 263 15.57 5.22 0.43
CA LEU A 263 14.48 5.58 -0.48
C LEU A 263 13.96 4.37 -1.26
N VAL A 264 14.85 3.56 -1.85
CA VAL A 264 14.46 2.36 -2.61
C VAL A 264 13.74 1.34 -1.72
N LYS A 265 14.15 1.20 -0.45
CA LYS A 265 13.50 0.28 0.47
C LYS A 265 12.05 0.66 0.77
N LYS A 266 11.74 1.95 0.89
CA LYS A 266 10.38 2.43 1.24
C LYS A 266 9.52 2.72 0.00
N TYR A 267 10.15 3.16 -1.08
CA TYR A 267 9.53 3.58 -2.33
C TYR A 267 10.04 2.73 -3.50
N ASP A 268 9.81 1.42 -3.41
CA ASP A 268 10.34 0.41 -4.33
C ASP A 268 9.81 0.54 -5.78
N TRP A 269 8.72 1.29 -5.96
CA TRP A 269 8.13 1.62 -7.26
C TRP A 269 8.70 2.90 -7.90
N VAL A 270 9.68 3.55 -7.28
CA VAL A 270 10.22 4.84 -7.74
C VAL A 270 11.70 4.69 -8.09
N ASN A 271 12.08 5.30 -9.21
CA ASN A 271 13.47 5.46 -9.59
C ASN A 271 13.99 6.77 -9.02
N TRP A 272 15.07 6.67 -8.27
CA TRP A 272 15.71 7.72 -7.52
C TRP A 272 17.09 7.99 -8.08
N SER A 273 17.42 9.26 -8.06
CA SER A 273 18.76 9.73 -8.28
C SER A 273 19.08 10.64 -7.11
N ILE A 274 20.32 10.62 -6.60
CA ILE A 274 20.80 11.43 -5.48
C ILE A 274 22.13 12.07 -5.85
N ARG A 275 22.31 13.35 -5.50
CA ARG A 275 23.60 14.03 -5.54
C ARG A 275 23.86 14.76 -4.24
N ALA A 276 25.08 14.67 -3.75
CA ALA A 276 25.54 15.40 -2.58
C ALA A 276 26.82 16.19 -2.90
N PHE A 277 26.91 17.40 -2.38
CA PHE A 277 28.11 18.25 -2.50
C PHE A 277 28.16 19.26 -1.35
N ASN A 278 29.36 19.71 -0.99
CA ASN A 278 29.52 20.74 0.03
C ASN A 278 29.04 22.11 -0.49
N ASN A 279 28.16 22.74 0.27
CA ASN A 279 27.60 24.05 0.00
C ASN A 279 28.65 25.15 0.24
N SER A 280 29.49 25.03 1.28
CA SER A 280 30.65 25.90 1.45
C SER A 280 31.63 25.75 0.30
N GLU A 281 32.19 26.89 -0.13
CA GLU A 281 33.19 26.93 -1.17
C GLU A 281 34.59 26.74 -0.58
N ARG A 282 35.46 25.98 -1.26
CA ARG A 282 36.85 25.77 -0.82
C ARG A 282 37.67 27.08 -0.74
N ILE A 283 37.24 28.17 -1.40
CA ILE A 283 38.09 29.34 -1.64
C ILE A 283 37.23 30.63 -1.69
N PHE A 284 37.50 31.59 -0.79
CA PHE A 284 36.74 32.83 -0.55
C PHE A 284 36.53 33.73 -1.79
N PHE A 285 37.40 33.65 -2.81
CA PHE A 285 37.33 34.48 -4.03
C PHE A 285 36.32 33.96 -5.07
N PHE A 286 35.86 32.70 -4.98
CA PHE A 286 34.88 32.13 -5.90
C PHE A 286 33.44 32.49 -5.56
N ASN A 287 33.17 32.92 -4.31
CA ASN A 287 31.87 33.44 -3.90
C ASN A 287 31.43 34.62 -4.77
N TRP A 288 32.40 35.37 -5.31
CA TRP A 288 32.14 36.50 -6.20
C TRP A 288 31.83 36.09 -7.65
N LEU A 289 32.39 34.96 -8.13
CA LEU A 289 32.22 34.49 -9.51
C LEU A 289 31.08 33.48 -9.70
N ALA A 290 30.82 32.62 -8.71
CA ALA A 290 29.80 31.58 -8.79
C ALA A 290 28.41 32.06 -8.34
N GLY A 291 28.35 33.06 -7.46
CA GLY A 291 27.10 33.59 -6.91
C GLY A 291 26.21 32.51 -6.29
N LYS A 292 25.03 32.90 -5.81
CA LYS A 292 24.02 32.01 -5.21
C LYS A 292 23.40 30.97 -6.18
N LYS A 293 24.07 30.62 -7.29
CA LYS A 293 23.52 29.81 -8.42
C LYS A 293 24.48 28.69 -8.86
N CYS A 294 25.18 28.09 -7.90
CA CYS A 294 26.14 27.01 -8.13
C CYS A 294 25.47 25.68 -8.55
N HIS A 295 24.15 25.56 -8.42
CA HIS A 295 23.36 24.47 -8.97
C HIS A 295 21.97 24.98 -9.38
N GLY A 296 21.21 24.15 -10.09
CA GLY A 296 19.80 24.41 -10.37
C GLY A 296 19.16 23.29 -11.19
N SER A 297 17.83 23.23 -11.14
CA SER A 297 17.04 22.19 -11.79
C SER A 297 16.00 22.81 -12.74
N GLY A 298 15.73 22.13 -13.85
CA GLY A 298 14.54 22.29 -14.67
C GLY A 298 13.69 21.02 -14.57
N GLY A 299 12.37 21.18 -14.54
CA GLY A 299 11.44 20.10 -14.20
C GLY A 299 10.89 20.22 -12.76
N THR A 300 9.98 19.32 -12.41
CA THR A 300 9.22 19.32 -11.14
C THR A 300 9.56 18.17 -10.20
N ASN A 301 10.10 17.05 -10.70
CA ASN A 301 10.26 15.82 -9.92
C ASN A 301 11.57 15.79 -9.11
N TRP A 302 11.78 16.81 -8.28
CA TRP A 302 12.96 16.93 -7.41
C TRP A 302 12.70 17.75 -6.15
N PHE A 303 13.55 17.55 -5.16
CA PHE A 303 13.68 18.40 -3.98
C PHE A 303 15.15 18.50 -3.55
N ASP A 304 15.45 19.46 -2.69
CA ASP A 304 16.77 19.58 -2.09
C ASP A 304 16.70 19.83 -0.58
N ILE A 305 17.79 19.48 0.10
CA ILE A 305 17.95 19.59 1.55
C ILE A 305 19.35 20.15 1.80
N LEU A 306 19.44 21.16 2.67
CA LEU A 306 20.71 21.68 3.17
C LEU A 306 20.88 21.21 4.61
N THR A 307 21.93 20.43 4.87
CA THR A 307 22.24 19.94 6.22
C THR A 307 22.91 21.02 7.07
N ASN A 308 22.94 20.81 8.39
CA ASN A 308 23.68 21.66 9.33
C ASN A 308 25.20 21.61 9.12
N SER A 309 25.72 20.57 8.46
CA SER A 309 27.13 20.45 8.06
C SER A 309 27.43 21.11 6.71
N GLU A 310 26.52 21.95 6.21
CA GLU A 310 26.61 22.62 4.92
C GLU A 310 26.71 21.63 3.74
N ILE A 311 26.15 20.43 3.85
CA ILE A 311 26.04 19.50 2.72
C ILE A 311 24.71 19.78 2.01
N LYS A 312 24.77 20.03 0.70
CA LYS A 312 23.59 20.11 -0.15
C LYS A 312 23.32 18.73 -0.72
N VAL A 313 22.15 18.18 -0.42
CA VAL A 313 21.63 16.95 -1.01
C VAL A 313 20.50 17.33 -1.95
N VAL A 314 20.60 16.91 -3.21
CA VAL A 314 19.55 17.07 -4.20
C VAL A 314 19.05 15.69 -4.57
N VAL A 315 17.74 15.46 -4.52
CA VAL A 315 17.08 14.20 -4.86
C VAL A 315 16.15 14.49 -6.04
N SER A 316 16.14 13.59 -7.03
CA SER A 316 15.25 13.66 -8.18
C SER A 316 14.75 12.27 -8.49
N PHE A 317 13.55 12.16 -9.05
CA PHE A 317 12.84 10.89 -9.14
C PHE A 317 11.96 10.76 -10.38
N CYS A 318 11.59 9.52 -10.71
CA CYS A 318 10.64 9.18 -11.76
C CYS A 318 9.97 7.82 -11.45
N VAL A 319 8.65 7.73 -11.56
CA VAL A 319 7.91 6.49 -11.28
C VAL A 319 8.02 5.51 -12.46
N ASP A 320 7.93 6.01 -13.70
CA ASP A 320 7.91 5.20 -14.93
C ASP A 320 8.93 5.74 -15.94
N PRO A 321 10.24 5.50 -15.71
CA PRO A 321 11.29 6.14 -16.49
C PRO A 321 11.30 5.68 -17.94
N LYS A 322 11.38 6.63 -18.87
CA LYS A 322 11.46 6.39 -20.31
C LYS A 322 12.89 6.53 -20.82
N PRO A 323 13.31 5.73 -21.82
CA PRO A 323 14.61 5.89 -22.45
C PRO A 323 14.81 7.30 -22.98
N ILE A 324 16.01 7.85 -22.78
CA ILE A 324 16.40 9.19 -23.23
C ILE A 324 17.45 9.10 -24.34
N ASN A 325 17.39 10.02 -25.30
CA ASN A 325 18.39 10.08 -26.37
C ASN A 325 19.68 10.75 -25.87
N LYS A 326 20.60 9.93 -25.34
CA LYS A 326 21.88 10.41 -24.78
C LYS A 326 22.76 11.15 -25.79
N ILE A 327 22.72 10.76 -27.06
CA ILE A 327 23.49 11.40 -28.13
C ILE A 327 22.97 12.83 -28.33
N GLN A 328 21.65 12.99 -28.50
CA GLN A 328 21.03 14.29 -28.67
C GLN A 328 21.24 15.19 -27.44
N ILE A 329 21.16 14.61 -26.23
CA ILE A 329 21.47 15.33 -24.99
C ILE A 329 22.90 15.86 -25.01
N GLN A 330 23.87 15.03 -25.40
CA GLN A 330 25.26 15.42 -25.46
C GLN A 330 25.50 16.52 -26.51
N GLU A 331 24.96 16.37 -27.72
CA GLU A 331 25.02 17.39 -28.78
C GLU A 331 24.43 18.74 -28.31
N GLN A 332 23.30 18.69 -27.62
CA GLN A 332 22.66 19.90 -27.08
C GLN A 332 23.52 20.57 -26.00
N ILE A 333 24.10 19.78 -25.09
CA ILE A 333 25.03 20.26 -24.07
C ILE A 333 26.26 20.92 -24.70
N GLU A 334 26.82 20.34 -25.76
CA GLU A 334 28.01 20.86 -26.45
C GLU A 334 27.70 22.14 -27.25
N SER A 335 26.50 22.24 -27.85
CA SER A 335 26.06 23.43 -28.57
C SER A 335 25.74 24.62 -27.65
N GLN A 336 25.39 24.35 -26.40
CA GLN A 336 24.96 25.38 -25.46
C GLN A 336 26.15 26.12 -24.85
N LYS A 337 26.14 27.45 -24.93
CA LYS A 337 27.10 28.29 -24.19
C LYS A 337 26.81 28.23 -22.69
N MET A 338 27.49 27.33 -21.99
CA MET A 338 27.37 27.16 -20.55
C MET A 338 27.81 28.42 -19.80
N THR A 339 26.84 29.13 -19.20
CA THR A 339 27.08 30.29 -18.34
C THR A 339 27.48 29.82 -16.92
N GLY A 340 27.94 30.73 -16.06
CA GLY A 340 28.19 30.41 -14.64
C GLY A 340 26.92 30.16 -13.81
N ASN A 341 25.73 30.41 -14.38
CA ASN A 341 24.44 30.26 -13.71
C ASN A 341 23.83 28.89 -14.05
N MET A 342 23.97 27.93 -13.14
CA MET A 342 23.52 26.55 -13.37
C MET A 342 22.00 26.42 -13.47
N MET A 343 21.25 27.27 -12.77
CA MET A 343 19.78 27.33 -12.91
C MET A 343 19.37 27.69 -14.34
N ALA A 344 20.00 28.70 -14.94
CA ALA A 344 19.70 29.09 -16.32
C ALA A 344 20.08 27.97 -17.31
N VAL A 345 21.17 27.26 -17.05
CA VAL A 345 21.60 26.10 -17.85
C VAL A 345 20.55 24.99 -17.79
N ALA A 346 20.15 24.58 -16.58
CA ALA A 346 19.16 23.51 -16.37
C ALA A 346 17.81 23.85 -17.02
N GLN A 347 17.31 25.07 -16.84
CA GLN A 347 16.06 25.52 -17.46
C GLN A 347 16.12 25.54 -18.99
N ALA A 348 17.25 25.92 -19.58
CA ALA A 348 17.38 25.95 -21.04
C ALA A 348 17.51 24.54 -21.65
N LEU A 349 18.16 23.60 -20.95
CA LEU A 349 18.19 22.20 -21.36
C LEU A 349 16.81 21.55 -21.20
N ASN A 350 16.11 21.77 -20.07
CA ASN A 350 14.74 21.28 -19.89
C ASN A 350 13.78 21.85 -20.95
N LYS A 351 13.94 23.11 -21.39
CA LYS A 351 13.20 23.63 -22.57
C LYS A 351 13.46 22.86 -23.87
N SER A 352 14.67 22.33 -24.03
CA SER A 352 15.05 21.50 -25.19
C SER A 352 14.54 20.05 -25.04
N PHE A 353 14.32 19.61 -23.80
CA PHE A 353 13.86 18.27 -23.43
C PHE A 353 12.72 18.38 -22.40
N PRO A 354 11.51 18.81 -22.81
CA PRO A 354 10.44 19.19 -21.88
C PRO A 354 9.90 18.04 -21.02
N ASN A 355 10.14 16.79 -21.42
CA ASN A 355 9.74 15.59 -20.68
C ASN A 355 10.89 15.04 -19.83
N CYS A 356 11.93 15.84 -19.58
CA CYS A 356 13.10 15.42 -18.82
C CYS A 356 13.38 16.37 -17.68
N LEU A 357 13.64 15.81 -16.51
CA LEU A 357 14.26 16.53 -15.43
C LEU A 357 15.71 16.77 -15.77
N VAL A 358 16.18 18.00 -15.56
CA VAL A 358 17.58 18.38 -15.73
C VAL A 358 18.08 19.01 -14.46
N HIS A 359 19.15 18.48 -13.88
CA HIS A 359 19.87 19.11 -12.78
C HIS A 359 21.31 19.38 -13.19
N ALA A 360 21.74 20.64 -13.01
CA ALA A 360 23.09 21.09 -13.30
C ALA A 360 23.78 21.56 -12.01
N VAL A 361 25.02 21.13 -11.81
CA VAL A 361 25.88 21.57 -10.69
C VAL A 361 27.20 22.09 -11.23
N SER A 362 27.69 23.20 -10.71
CA SER A 362 28.95 23.80 -11.15
C SER A 362 30.13 22.85 -10.97
N HIS A 363 31.05 22.82 -11.95
CA HIS A 363 32.27 22.00 -11.88
C HIS A 363 33.21 22.34 -10.71
N TYR A 364 33.01 23.49 -10.05
CA TYR A 364 33.74 23.88 -8.84
C TYR A 364 33.30 23.11 -7.58
N LYS A 365 32.19 22.36 -7.67
CA LYS A 365 31.71 21.48 -6.61
C LYS A 365 32.17 20.05 -6.84
N GLU A 366 32.57 19.38 -5.77
CA GLU A 366 32.84 17.95 -5.80
C GLU A 366 31.51 17.22 -5.59
N VAL A 367 30.92 16.74 -6.68
CA VAL A 367 29.61 16.08 -6.68
C VAL A 367 29.78 14.58 -6.58
N VAL A 368 29.18 13.99 -5.55
CA VAL A 368 29.02 12.55 -5.42
C VAL A 368 27.57 12.19 -5.76
N GLN A 369 27.35 11.10 -6.49
CA GLN A 369 26.02 10.69 -6.92
C GLN A 369 25.80 9.19 -6.78
N SER A 370 24.54 8.81 -6.58
CA SER A 370 24.03 7.43 -6.64
C SER A 370 22.64 7.44 -7.26
N ASN A 371 22.29 6.41 -8.02
CA ASN A 371 20.96 6.26 -8.62
C ASN A 371 20.61 4.78 -8.87
N ASN A 372 19.34 4.47 -9.08
CA ASN A 372 18.84 3.13 -9.45
C ASN A 372 18.14 3.10 -10.82
N PHE A 373 18.33 4.13 -11.66
CA PHE A 373 17.72 4.17 -12.99
C PHE A 373 18.36 3.12 -13.91
N HIS A 374 17.55 2.59 -14.85
CA HIS A 374 18.09 1.83 -15.97
C HIS A 374 19.05 2.70 -16.79
N GLU A 375 20.11 2.10 -17.35
CA GLU A 375 21.16 2.83 -18.07
C GLU A 375 20.58 3.71 -19.17
N ASP A 376 19.62 3.23 -19.97
CA ASP A 376 19.03 3.98 -21.08
C ASP A 376 18.12 5.14 -20.65
N CYS A 377 17.70 5.21 -19.38
CA CYS A 377 16.78 6.23 -18.87
C CYS A 377 17.48 7.35 -18.10
N TYR A 378 18.81 7.27 -17.95
CA TYR A 378 19.58 8.18 -17.12
C TYR A 378 20.88 8.62 -17.78
N TYR A 379 21.14 9.92 -17.74
CA TYR A 379 22.37 10.54 -18.19
C TYR A 379 23.04 11.25 -17.02
N TYR A 380 24.28 10.87 -16.75
CA TYR A 380 25.17 11.61 -15.87
C TYR A 380 26.48 11.90 -16.59
N GLY A 381 26.86 13.19 -16.66
CA GLY A 381 28.04 13.61 -17.40
C GLY A 381 28.75 14.78 -16.73
N LYS A 382 30.09 14.69 -16.64
CA LYS A 382 30.94 15.82 -16.24
C LYS A 382 31.38 16.58 -17.49
N GLN A 383 30.88 17.80 -17.61
CA GLN A 383 31.23 18.74 -18.66
C GLN A 383 32.26 19.76 -18.15
N LYS A 384 32.91 20.48 -19.07
CA LYS A 384 33.97 21.45 -18.75
C LYS A 384 33.58 22.46 -17.67
N ARG A 385 32.28 22.79 -17.57
CA ARG A 385 31.76 23.81 -16.65
C ARG A 385 30.73 23.30 -15.62
N ALA A 386 30.20 22.09 -15.79
CA ALA A 386 29.11 21.58 -14.96
C ALA A 386 29.06 20.05 -14.91
N TYR A 387 28.53 19.51 -13.83
CA TYR A 387 27.97 18.16 -13.76
C TYR A 387 26.51 18.23 -14.18
N MET A 388 26.09 17.33 -15.06
CA MET A 388 24.72 17.21 -15.55
C MET A 388 24.12 15.88 -15.13
N CYS A 389 22.87 15.93 -14.68
CA CYS A 389 22.03 14.80 -14.32
C CYS A 389 20.70 14.97 -15.06
N ILE A 390 20.35 14.04 -15.95
CA ILE A 390 19.15 14.12 -16.79
C ILE A 390 18.45 12.77 -16.80
N HIS A 391 17.15 12.76 -16.57
CA HIS A 391 16.27 11.60 -16.72
C HIS A 391 14.88 12.05 -17.17
N SER A 392 14.05 11.12 -17.64
CA SER A 392 12.64 11.41 -17.91
C SER A 392 11.91 11.85 -16.63
N GLU A 393 10.91 12.72 -16.75
CA GLU A 393 10.00 13.06 -15.65
C GLU A 393 8.96 11.98 -15.39
#